data_AF-A0A0H5CTV6-F1
#
_entry.id   AF-A0A0H5CTV6-F1
#
_cell.length_a   1.000
_cell.length_b   1.000
_cell.length_c   1.000
_cell.angle_alpha   90.00
_cell.angle_beta   90.00
_cell.angle_gamma   90.00
#
_symmetry.space_group_name_H-M   'P 1'
#
loop_
_entity.id
_entity.type
_entity.pdbx_description
1 polymer ?
#
loop_
_entity_poly.entity_id
_entity_poly.type
_entity_poly.pdbx_seq_one_letter_code
_entity_poly.pdbx_strand_id
1 'polypeptide(L)'
;MLAQRAAALRARRELDEVEEMRFVMEAVAHGLSQDDIAEVIGASQATISRIVKRIAQDPRVTRPSVKEIVNRATVKEITRSKMVQELRTLKIGYVKKPDSEWMNLRGALHRGLLSKAEVEVVAEDAARKIVARVTHSMDLEAQHVPQSAVDEMVRETTAKLVADLG
;
A
#
# COMPACT_ATOMS: atom_id res chain seq x y z
N MET A 1 22.77 6.29 -12.91
CA MET A 1 21.82 6.37 -14.05
C MET A 1 21.17 5.02 -14.38
N LEU A 2 21.93 3.92 -14.56
CA LEU A 2 21.36 2.60 -14.86
C LEU A 2 20.43 2.04 -13.77
N ALA A 3 20.80 2.17 -12.48
CA ALA A 3 19.98 1.68 -11.37
C ALA A 3 18.60 2.37 -11.29
N GLN A 4 18.55 3.68 -11.54
CA GLN A 4 17.28 4.44 -11.57
C GLN A 4 16.40 4.01 -12.75
N ARG A 5 17.00 3.79 -13.93
CA ARG A 5 16.27 3.27 -15.10
C ARG A 5 15.74 1.86 -14.86
N ALA A 6 16.54 0.99 -14.24
CA ALA A 6 16.11 -0.36 -13.86
C ALA A 6 14.96 -0.34 -12.83
N ALA A 7 15.01 0.57 -11.85
CA ALA A 7 13.94 0.75 -10.88
C ALA A 7 12.64 1.23 -11.55
N ALA A 8 12.73 2.20 -12.48
CA ALA A 8 11.57 2.66 -13.23
C ALA A 8 10.97 1.57 -14.12
N LEU A 9 11.79 0.75 -14.78
CA LEU A 9 11.32 -0.39 -15.58
C LEU A 9 10.63 -1.45 -14.72
N ARG A 10 11.17 -1.76 -13.54
CA ARG A 10 10.53 -2.67 -12.59
C ARG A 10 9.19 -2.10 -12.11
N ALA A 11 9.19 -0.83 -11.71
CA ALA A 11 7.99 -0.15 -11.23
C ALA A 11 6.88 -0.16 -12.30
N ARG A 12 7.22 0.09 -13.57
CA ARG A 12 6.28 0.02 -14.69
C ARG A 12 5.62 -1.37 -14.78
N ARG A 13 6.43 -2.44 -14.83
CA ARG A 13 5.91 -3.82 -14.92
C ARG A 13 4.98 -4.17 -13.75
N GLU A 14 5.37 -3.79 -12.54
CA GLU A 14 4.56 -4.05 -11.35
C GLU A 14 3.26 -3.25 -11.35
N LEU A 15 3.24 -2.05 -11.94
CA LEU A 15 2.00 -1.28 -12.13
C LEU A 15 1.10 -1.93 -13.19
N ASP A 16 1.67 -2.34 -14.31
CA ASP A 16 0.94 -3.04 -15.38
C ASP A 16 0.27 -4.32 -14.84
N GLU A 17 0.98 -5.10 -13.99
CA GLU A 17 0.42 -6.28 -13.32
C GLU A 17 -0.78 -5.93 -12.39
N VAL A 18 -0.71 -4.81 -11.67
CA VAL A 18 -1.81 -4.36 -10.80
C VAL A 18 -3.01 -3.89 -11.63
N GLU A 19 -2.77 -3.17 -12.72
CA GLU A 19 -3.81 -2.74 -13.64
C GLU A 19 -4.49 -3.93 -14.32
N GLU A 20 -3.73 -4.93 -14.76
CA GLU A 20 -4.26 -6.18 -15.31
C GLU A 20 -5.16 -6.90 -14.29
N MET A 21 -4.71 -7.04 -13.03
CA MET A 21 -5.54 -7.65 -11.98
C MET A 21 -6.84 -6.87 -11.72
N ARG A 22 -6.79 -5.54 -11.73
CA ARG A 22 -7.99 -4.71 -11.56
C ARG A 22 -8.94 -4.85 -12.74
N PHE A 23 -8.42 -4.86 -13.96
CA PHE A 23 -9.20 -5.06 -15.16
C PHE A 23 -9.89 -6.43 -15.16
N VAL A 24 -9.17 -7.52 -14.83
CA VAL A 24 -9.77 -8.86 -14.71
C VAL A 24 -10.88 -8.87 -13.66
N MET A 25 -10.66 -8.24 -12.50
CA MET A 25 -11.69 -8.15 -11.45
C MET A 25 -12.96 -7.44 -11.95
N GLU A 26 -12.79 -6.31 -12.64
CA GLU A 26 -13.88 -5.52 -13.20
C GLU A 26 -14.62 -6.29 -14.31
N ALA A 27 -13.89 -6.91 -15.24
CA ALA A 27 -14.48 -7.69 -16.33
C ALA A 27 -15.32 -8.87 -15.82
N VAL A 28 -14.82 -9.59 -14.80
CA VAL A 28 -15.59 -10.66 -14.14
C VAL A 28 -16.84 -10.10 -13.47
N ALA A 29 -16.76 -8.94 -12.81
CA ALA A 29 -17.91 -8.29 -12.20
C ALA A 29 -18.98 -7.86 -13.22
N HIS A 30 -18.56 -7.57 -14.47
CA HIS A 30 -19.45 -7.31 -15.61
C HIS A 30 -19.95 -8.56 -16.33
N GLY A 31 -19.60 -9.77 -15.85
CA GLY A 31 -20.12 -11.03 -16.38
C GLY A 31 -19.39 -11.55 -17.62
N LEU A 32 -18.21 -11.01 -17.96
CA LEU A 32 -17.39 -11.56 -19.04
C LEU A 32 -16.85 -12.95 -18.65
N SER A 33 -16.78 -13.87 -19.62
CA SER A 33 -16.17 -15.17 -19.40
C SER A 33 -14.64 -15.05 -19.33
N GLN A 34 -13.97 -16.04 -18.72
CA GLN A 34 -12.49 -16.03 -18.65
C GLN A 34 -11.85 -16.16 -20.04
N ASP A 35 -12.55 -16.76 -21.01
CA ASP A 35 -12.10 -16.86 -22.40
C ASP A 35 -12.17 -15.50 -23.10
N ASP A 36 -13.28 -14.77 -22.95
CA ASP A 36 -13.43 -13.42 -23.51
C ASP A 36 -12.37 -12.46 -22.93
N ILE A 37 -12.13 -12.56 -21.61
CA ILE A 37 -11.11 -11.75 -20.93
C ILE A 37 -9.71 -12.10 -21.46
N ALA A 38 -9.42 -13.40 -21.65
CA ALA A 38 -8.14 -13.86 -22.17
C ALA A 38 -7.89 -13.33 -23.60
N GLU A 39 -8.91 -13.34 -24.45
CA GLU A 39 -8.87 -12.79 -25.80
C GLU A 39 -8.57 -11.29 -25.79
N VAL A 40 -9.30 -10.50 -24.98
CA VAL A 40 -9.14 -9.04 -24.90
C VAL A 40 -7.76 -8.63 -24.39
N ILE A 41 -7.23 -9.30 -23.37
CA ILE A 41 -5.93 -8.98 -22.76
C ILE A 41 -4.76 -9.56 -23.59
N GLY A 42 -5.03 -10.52 -24.48
CA GLY A 42 -3.99 -11.25 -25.20
C GLY A 42 -3.21 -12.20 -24.29
N ALA A 43 -3.89 -12.79 -23.30
CA ALA A 43 -3.33 -13.75 -22.35
C ALA A 43 -3.94 -15.14 -22.55
N SER A 44 -3.37 -16.16 -21.89
CA SER A 44 -4.00 -17.50 -21.88
C SER A 44 -5.16 -17.55 -20.87
N GLN A 45 -6.20 -18.34 -21.16
CA GLN A 45 -7.27 -18.63 -20.21
C GLN A 45 -6.73 -19.09 -18.84
N ALA A 46 -5.67 -19.92 -18.85
CA ALA A 46 -5.01 -20.38 -17.63
C ALA A 46 -4.38 -19.23 -16.82
N THR A 47 -3.88 -18.17 -17.48
CA THR A 47 -3.41 -16.96 -16.82
C THR A 47 -4.57 -16.24 -16.14
N ILE A 48 -5.67 -16.01 -16.84
CA ILE A 48 -6.87 -15.37 -16.29
C ILE A 48 -7.41 -16.16 -15.09
N SER A 49 -7.49 -17.48 -15.21
CA SER A 49 -7.93 -18.35 -14.11
C SER A 49 -7.08 -18.19 -12.85
N ARG A 50 -5.74 -18.10 -13.00
CA ARG A 50 -4.83 -17.86 -11.87
C ARG A 50 -5.05 -16.48 -11.25
N ILE A 51 -5.26 -15.44 -12.06
CA ILE A 51 -5.55 -14.08 -11.59
C ILE A 51 -6.85 -14.06 -10.80
N VAL A 52 -7.94 -14.60 -11.37
CA VAL A 52 -9.25 -14.69 -10.71
C VAL A 52 -9.14 -15.43 -9.39
N LYS A 53 -8.45 -16.58 -9.36
CA LYS A 53 -8.22 -17.35 -8.14
C LYS A 53 -7.46 -16.54 -7.08
N ARG A 54 -6.42 -15.82 -7.48
CA ARG A 54 -5.63 -14.96 -6.58
C ARG A 54 -6.49 -13.85 -5.97
N ILE A 55 -7.32 -13.19 -6.78
CA ILE A 55 -8.25 -12.14 -6.32
C ILE A 55 -9.29 -12.72 -5.36
N ALA A 56 -9.85 -13.90 -5.67
CA ALA A 56 -10.81 -14.57 -4.79
C ALA A 56 -10.20 -14.96 -3.43
N GLN A 57 -8.92 -15.36 -3.42
CA GLN A 57 -8.20 -15.70 -2.18
C GLN A 57 -7.84 -14.49 -1.33
N ASP A 58 -7.46 -13.38 -1.97
CA ASP A 58 -7.19 -12.12 -1.29
C ASP A 58 -7.65 -10.92 -2.12
N PRO A 59 -8.89 -10.44 -1.90
CA PRO A 59 -9.42 -9.27 -2.63
C PRO A 59 -8.64 -7.98 -2.36
N ARG A 60 -7.71 -7.95 -1.41
CA ARG A 60 -6.90 -6.76 -1.11
C ARG A 60 -5.78 -6.56 -2.12
N VAL A 61 -5.42 -7.58 -2.93
CA VAL A 61 -4.37 -7.47 -3.95
C VAL A 61 -4.67 -6.45 -5.04
N THR A 62 -5.93 -6.05 -5.20
CA THR A 62 -6.36 -5.02 -6.15
C THR A 62 -6.48 -3.63 -5.51
N ARG A 63 -6.37 -3.53 -4.18
CA ARG A 63 -6.44 -2.24 -3.47
C ARG A 63 -5.12 -1.48 -3.60
N PRO A 64 -5.15 -0.13 -3.55
CA PRO A 64 -3.92 0.66 -3.50
C PRO A 64 -2.99 0.21 -2.36
N SER A 65 -1.71 0.06 -2.66
CA SER A 65 -0.66 -0.27 -1.69
C SER A 65 0.41 0.83 -1.64
N VAL A 66 1.24 0.86 -0.59
CA VAL A 66 2.43 1.72 -0.53
C VAL A 66 3.33 1.44 -1.73
N LYS A 67 3.54 0.17 -2.07
CA LYS A 67 4.39 -0.23 -3.19
C LYS A 67 3.90 0.39 -4.50
N GLU A 68 2.61 0.28 -4.78
CA GLU A 68 1.99 0.89 -5.96
C GLU A 68 2.16 2.41 -5.95
N ILE A 69 1.80 3.09 -4.86
CA ILE A 69 1.89 4.55 -4.75
C ILE A 69 3.34 5.03 -4.98
N VAL A 70 4.33 4.34 -4.40
CA VAL A 70 5.76 4.62 -4.59
C VAL A 70 6.18 4.33 -6.04
N ASN A 71 5.68 3.26 -6.66
CA ASN A 71 5.98 2.93 -8.06
C ASN A 71 5.44 4.01 -9.01
N ARG A 72 4.20 4.49 -8.80
CA ARG A 72 3.61 5.59 -9.59
C ARG A 72 4.47 6.85 -9.51
N ALA A 73 4.98 7.19 -8.33
CA ALA A 73 5.91 8.31 -8.17
C ALA A 73 7.26 8.05 -8.84
N THR A 74 7.78 6.82 -8.75
CA THR A 74 9.05 6.41 -9.37
C THR A 74 9.01 6.59 -10.90
N VAL A 75 7.86 6.30 -11.51
CA VAL A 75 7.65 6.46 -12.96
C VAL A 75 7.05 7.83 -13.35
N LYS A 76 6.92 8.75 -12.38
CA LYS A 76 6.43 10.13 -12.54
C LYS A 76 4.96 10.27 -12.98
N GLU A 77 4.12 9.27 -12.72
CA GLU A 77 2.66 9.40 -12.90
C GLU A 77 2.01 10.30 -11.85
N ILE A 78 2.58 10.32 -10.65
CA ILE A 78 2.14 11.20 -9.57
C ILE A 78 3.32 12.02 -9.06
N THR A 79 3.03 13.23 -8.60
CA THR A 79 4.03 14.09 -7.97
C THR A 79 4.38 13.55 -6.57
N ARG A 80 5.55 13.94 -6.04
CA ARG A 80 5.94 13.61 -4.67
C ARG A 80 4.90 14.06 -3.63
N SER A 81 4.35 15.26 -3.79
CA SER A 81 3.29 15.76 -2.91
C SER A 81 2.04 14.88 -2.97
N LYS A 82 1.65 14.42 -4.17
CA LYS A 82 0.50 13.53 -4.34
C LYS A 82 0.76 12.15 -3.74
N MET A 83 1.97 11.62 -3.91
CA MET A 83 2.41 10.37 -3.28
C MET A 83 2.24 10.43 -1.76
N VAL A 84 2.74 11.49 -1.11
CA VAL A 84 2.59 11.68 0.34
C VAL A 84 1.12 11.76 0.74
N GLN A 85 0.30 12.53 0.00
CA GLN A 85 -1.13 12.62 0.28
C GLN A 85 -1.83 11.25 0.21
N GLU A 86 -1.56 10.46 -0.82
CA GLU A 86 -2.15 9.11 -0.96
C GLU A 86 -1.68 8.19 0.17
N LEU A 87 -0.39 8.17 0.50
CA LEU A 87 0.16 7.36 1.60
C LEU A 87 -0.48 7.68 2.96
N ARG A 88 -0.74 8.96 3.25
CA ARG A 88 -1.40 9.40 4.49
C ARG A 88 -2.82 8.86 4.63
N THR A 89 -3.54 8.70 3.52
CA THR A 89 -4.91 8.13 3.53
C THR A 89 -4.92 6.61 3.63
N LEU A 90 -3.81 5.95 3.29
CA LEU A 90 -3.75 4.51 3.24
C LEU A 90 -3.78 3.87 4.64
N LYS A 91 -4.42 2.70 4.74
CA LYS A 91 -4.38 1.86 5.92
C LYS A 91 -3.10 1.02 5.91
N ILE A 92 -2.03 1.60 6.41
CA ILE A 92 -0.71 0.96 6.46
C ILE A 92 -0.62 0.04 7.68
N GLY A 93 -0.42 -1.25 7.42
CA GLY A 93 -0.14 -2.23 8.47
C GLY A 93 1.34 -2.24 8.82
N TYR A 94 1.66 -2.26 10.11
CA TYR A 94 3.03 -2.49 10.56
C TYR A 94 3.32 -3.99 10.64
N VAL A 95 4.16 -4.47 9.73
CA VAL A 95 4.64 -5.86 9.70
C VAL A 95 6.11 -5.85 9.28
N LYS A 96 6.99 -6.45 10.11
CA LYS A 96 8.42 -6.56 9.83
C LYS A 96 8.73 -7.78 8.95
N LYS A 97 8.20 -7.79 7.72
CA LYS A 97 8.43 -8.83 6.71
C LYS A 97 8.92 -8.19 5.41
N PRO A 98 9.72 -8.92 4.59
CA PRO A 98 10.01 -8.50 3.23
C PRO A 98 8.72 -8.11 2.49
N ASP A 99 8.82 -7.09 1.64
CA ASP A 99 7.71 -6.58 0.82
C ASP A 99 6.48 -6.03 1.58
N SER A 100 6.56 -5.89 2.91
CA SER A 100 5.50 -5.25 3.67
C SER A 100 5.37 -3.76 3.32
N GLU A 101 4.19 -3.19 3.57
CA GLU A 101 3.93 -1.75 3.39
C GLU A 101 4.99 -0.89 4.10
N TRP A 102 5.40 -1.30 5.31
CA TRP A 102 6.43 -0.61 6.08
C TRP A 102 7.82 -0.70 5.45
N MET A 103 8.20 -1.86 4.93
CA MET A 103 9.47 -2.03 4.22
C MET A 103 9.50 -1.28 2.89
N ASN A 104 8.35 -1.14 2.22
CA ASN A 104 8.22 -0.32 1.01
C ASN A 104 8.42 1.17 1.31
N LEU A 105 7.89 1.68 2.44
CA LEU A 105 8.19 3.05 2.92
C LEU A 105 9.68 3.23 3.20
N ARG A 106 10.32 2.29 3.89
CA ARG A 106 11.76 2.31 4.16
C ARG A 106 12.58 2.35 2.86
N GLY A 107 12.21 1.53 1.90
CA GLY A 107 12.82 1.53 0.56
C GLY A 107 12.62 2.85 -0.19
N ALA A 108 11.47 3.51 -0.05
CA ALA A 108 11.23 4.83 -0.64
C ALA A 108 12.10 5.93 0.01
N LEU A 109 12.28 5.88 1.33
CA LEU A 109 13.18 6.77 2.07
C LEU A 109 14.64 6.60 1.61
N HIS A 110 15.16 5.37 1.60
CA HIS A 110 16.55 5.09 1.18
C HIS A 110 16.83 5.48 -0.28
N ARG A 111 15.81 5.48 -1.13
CA ARG A 111 15.92 5.93 -2.54
C ARG A 111 15.75 7.43 -2.73
N GLY A 112 15.48 8.18 -1.65
CA GLY A 112 15.25 9.63 -1.70
C GLY A 112 13.91 10.04 -2.33
N LEU A 113 12.98 9.10 -2.50
CA LEU A 113 11.62 9.38 -2.99
C LEU A 113 10.78 10.05 -1.88
N LEU A 114 11.04 9.69 -0.63
CA LEU A 114 10.53 10.35 0.56
C LEU A 114 11.67 10.96 1.36
N SER A 115 11.39 12.06 2.05
CA SER A 115 12.24 12.63 3.08
C SER A 115 11.86 12.04 4.43
N LYS A 116 12.75 12.21 5.41
CA LYS A 116 12.48 11.80 6.79
C LYS A 116 11.23 12.49 7.34
N ALA A 117 11.05 13.79 7.10
CA ALA A 117 9.89 14.54 7.55
C ALA A 117 8.57 14.03 6.92
N GLU A 118 8.56 13.71 5.62
CA GLU A 118 7.36 13.14 4.98
C GLU A 118 7.04 11.75 5.52
N VAL A 119 8.06 10.95 5.81
CA VAL A 119 7.91 9.63 6.44
C VAL A 119 7.35 9.75 7.86
N GLU A 120 7.82 10.72 8.65
CA GLU A 120 7.32 11.00 9.99
C GLU A 120 5.81 11.33 9.96
N VAL A 121 5.39 12.16 9.02
CA VAL A 121 3.95 12.49 8.83
C VAL A 121 3.14 11.25 8.45
N VAL A 122 3.63 10.41 7.53
CA VAL A 122 2.95 9.15 7.15
C VAL A 122 2.90 8.17 8.33
N ALA A 123 3.98 8.09 9.12
CA ALA A 123 4.06 7.25 10.31
C ALA A 123 3.07 7.70 11.39
N GLU A 124 2.92 9.01 11.59
CA GLU A 124 1.94 9.59 12.52
C GLU A 124 0.51 9.23 12.11
N ASP A 125 0.17 9.39 10.83
CA ASP A 125 -1.16 9.02 10.33
C ASP A 125 -1.42 7.51 10.38
N ALA A 126 -0.38 6.67 10.27
CA ALA A 126 -0.49 5.23 10.49
C ALA A 126 -0.70 4.91 11.98
N ALA A 127 0.08 5.54 12.87
CA ALA A 127 -0.01 5.40 14.32
C ALA A 127 -1.41 5.77 14.82
N ARG A 128 -1.97 6.91 14.37
CA ARG A 128 -3.35 7.33 14.69
C ARG A 128 -4.37 6.25 14.35
N LYS A 129 -4.28 5.63 13.17
CA LYS A 129 -5.18 4.55 12.75
C LYS A 129 -4.99 3.25 13.53
N ILE A 130 -3.78 2.98 14.01
CA ILE A 130 -3.48 1.81 14.88
C ILE A 130 -4.07 2.05 16.26
N VAL A 131 -3.75 3.19 16.89
CA VAL A 131 -4.22 3.55 18.23
C VAL A 131 -5.74 3.63 18.27
N ALA A 132 -6.37 4.28 17.29
CA ALA A 132 -7.84 4.37 17.21
C ALA A 132 -8.52 2.99 17.18
N ARG A 133 -7.88 1.97 16.60
CA ARG A 133 -8.42 0.60 16.62
C ARG A 133 -8.30 -0.04 18.01
N VAL A 134 -7.18 0.18 18.68
CA VAL A 134 -6.93 -0.35 20.03
C VAL A 134 -7.87 0.31 21.03
N THR A 135 -7.97 1.64 21.01
CA THR A 135 -8.80 2.40 21.96
C THR A 135 -10.28 2.11 21.73
N HIS A 136 -10.72 1.99 20.48
CA HIS A 136 -12.10 1.56 20.19
C HIS A 136 -12.41 0.17 20.76
N SER A 137 -11.44 -0.77 20.74
CA SER A 137 -11.60 -2.07 21.39
C SER A 137 -11.72 -1.94 22.91
N MET A 138 -10.97 -1.05 23.54
CA MET A 138 -10.98 -0.82 24.98
C MET A 138 -12.26 -0.13 25.46
N ASP A 139 -12.79 0.82 24.68
CA ASP A 139 -14.07 1.48 24.97
C ASP A 139 -15.23 0.47 24.95
N LEU A 140 -15.19 -0.52 24.04
CA LEU A 140 -16.16 -1.62 24.01
C LEU A 140 -16.07 -2.51 25.27
N GLU A 141 -14.93 -2.53 25.95
CA GLU A 141 -14.69 -3.22 27.22
C GLU A 141 -14.98 -2.32 28.44
N ALA A 142 -15.63 -1.17 28.24
CA ALA A 142 -15.93 -0.16 29.26
C ALA A 142 -14.69 0.44 29.96
N GLN A 143 -13.52 0.34 29.33
CA GLN A 143 -12.29 0.99 29.78
C GLN A 143 -12.09 2.29 29.00
N HIS A 144 -12.72 3.37 29.48
CA HIS A 144 -12.60 4.67 28.83
C HIS A 144 -11.15 5.17 28.84
N VAL A 145 -10.61 5.47 27.67
CA VAL A 145 -9.24 6.01 27.52
C VAL A 145 -9.32 7.55 27.36
N PRO A 146 -8.70 8.34 28.26
CA PRO A 146 -8.70 9.79 28.13
C PRO A 146 -7.89 10.24 26.90
N GLN A 147 -8.32 11.35 26.27
CA GLN A 147 -7.70 11.85 25.04
C GLN A 147 -6.19 12.12 25.17
N SER A 148 -5.73 12.59 26.34
CA SER A 148 -4.31 12.80 26.61
C SER A 148 -3.48 11.52 26.53
N ALA A 149 -4.03 10.38 26.99
CA ALA A 149 -3.39 9.08 26.87
C ALA A 149 -3.39 8.60 25.41
N VAL A 150 -4.47 8.85 24.66
CA VAL A 150 -4.52 8.57 23.21
C VAL A 150 -3.42 9.33 22.47
N ASP A 151 -3.23 10.62 22.76
CA ASP A 151 -2.21 11.45 22.13
C ASP A 151 -0.78 10.99 22.49
N GLU A 152 -0.57 10.54 23.73
CA GLU A 152 0.69 9.93 24.16
C GLU A 152 0.96 8.61 23.42
N MET A 153 -0.03 7.70 23.35
CA MET A 153 0.08 6.46 22.59
C MET A 153 0.40 6.69 21.11
N VAL A 154 -0.21 7.72 20.49
CA VAL A 154 0.09 8.10 19.10
C VAL A 154 1.54 8.55 18.97
N ARG A 155 2.03 9.43 19.86
CA ARG A 155 3.41 9.90 19.84
C ARG A 155 4.42 8.76 20.00
N GLU A 156 4.21 7.89 20.98
CA GLU A 156 5.08 6.73 21.21
C GLU A 156 5.07 5.76 20.02
N THR A 157 3.89 5.47 19.49
CA THR A 157 3.75 4.58 18.33
C THR A 157 4.44 5.18 17.11
N THR A 158 4.28 6.49 16.89
CA THR A 158 4.97 7.22 15.81
C THR A 158 6.48 7.12 15.96
N ALA A 159 7.01 7.37 17.16
CA ALA A 159 8.44 7.29 17.44
C ALA A 159 9.00 5.88 17.17
N LYS A 160 8.29 4.83 17.60
CA LYS A 160 8.67 3.42 17.33
C LYS A 160 8.68 3.12 15.83
N LEU A 161 7.62 3.52 15.13
CA LEU A 161 7.50 3.34 13.69
C LEU A 161 8.66 4.03 12.95
N VAL A 162 8.93 5.29 13.25
CA VAL A 162 10.01 6.07 12.62
C VAL A 162 11.38 5.46 12.91
N ALA A 163 11.62 5.00 14.14
CA ALA A 163 12.88 4.35 14.51
C ALA A 163 13.17 3.10 13.67
N ASP A 164 12.14 2.32 13.32
CA ASP A 164 12.27 1.12 12.48
C ASP A 164 12.53 1.41 10.99
N LEU A 165 12.41 2.67 10.56
CA LEU A 165 12.72 3.09 9.19
C LEU A 165 14.19 3.52 9.03
N GLY A 166 14.89 3.82 10.13
CA GLY A 166 16.34 4.02 10.20
C GLY A 166 17.13 2.73 10.14
#